data_AF-A0A940KN69-F1
#
_entry.id   AF-A0A940KN69-F1
#
_cell.length_a   1.000
_cell.length_b   1.000
_cell.length_c   1.000
_cell.angle_alpha   90.00
_cell.angle_beta   90.00
_cell.angle_gamma   90.00
#
_symmetry.space_group_name_H-M   'P 1'
#
loop_
_entity.id
_entity.type
_entity.pdbx_description
1 polymer ?
#
loop_
_entity_poly.entity_id
_entity_poly.type
_entity_poly.pdbx_seq_one_letter_code
_entity_poly.pdbx_strand_id
1 'polypeptide(L)'
;MKKKLILAALILPAIFFSCREQFSPNLPSTGIGYLIAEGNLNPGNDSTVLRLTRSYSMQGRPLPLAELNATVIVEGSDGSSQPLLMTAAGYYTARRLNMSFTETYRVRIKTTDGKEYLTDAITPLSTPAIDSIGIKRNENGASFFVNAKGTEDQSKYYRWDYDETWEINSYYNSVLIYQEDQNIVRDRLPSELEFRCWKYDTSSTIQLGASTALSSNVISEKMLFSIPNSDERLAVRYSLMLRQYSMSRDAYNFYELMKKNTESLGTIFDPQPSELRGNLKCINDENAIAIGFITASTVSSKRIFVQLSDWTYPQICLLDSITPDSIADFFVGGGLVPIMAEYTPRGNVAFYVASPGPCVECTRRNGNLRRPSFW
;
A
#
# COMPACT_ATOMS: atom_id res chain seq x y z
N MET A 1 27.13 29.32 -57.64
CA MET A 1 27.42 28.69 -56.33
C MET A 1 26.46 29.09 -55.22
N LYS A 2 26.03 30.37 -55.10
CA LYS A 2 25.09 30.83 -54.04
C LYS A 2 23.71 30.13 -54.02
N LYS A 3 23.11 29.80 -55.18
CA LYS A 3 21.81 29.09 -55.24
C LYS A 3 21.86 27.63 -54.75
N LYS A 4 23.00 26.94 -54.92
CA LYS A 4 23.18 25.55 -54.42
C LYS A 4 23.38 25.50 -52.90
N LEU A 5 24.01 26.54 -52.31
CA LEU A 5 24.13 26.67 -50.85
C LEU A 5 22.79 26.97 -50.16
N ILE A 6 21.92 27.77 -50.78
CA ILE A 6 20.60 28.07 -50.23
C ILE A 6 19.69 26.83 -50.24
N LEU A 7 19.77 26.00 -51.28
CA LEU A 7 19.03 24.74 -51.35
C LEU A 7 19.51 23.72 -50.30
N ALA A 8 20.83 23.65 -50.06
CA ALA A 8 21.39 22.82 -48.99
C ALA A 8 21.02 23.34 -47.59
N ALA A 9 20.95 24.65 -47.40
CA ALA A 9 20.55 25.29 -46.14
C ALA A 9 19.05 25.12 -45.82
N LEU A 10 18.19 24.88 -46.83
CA LEU A 10 16.75 24.63 -46.63
C LEU A 10 16.42 23.14 -46.38
N ILE A 11 17.32 22.22 -46.75
CA ILE A 11 17.13 20.77 -46.57
C ILE A 11 17.68 20.29 -45.21
N LEU A 12 18.67 20.98 -44.66
CA LEU A 12 19.29 20.64 -43.37
C LEU A 12 18.34 20.68 -42.14
N PRO A 13 17.32 21.57 -42.05
CA PRO A 13 16.39 21.57 -40.92
C PRO A 13 15.32 20.47 -41.01
N ALA A 14 15.06 19.89 -42.19
CA ALA A 14 14.01 18.88 -42.39
C ALA A 14 14.40 17.50 -41.84
N ILE A 15 15.70 17.24 -41.61
CA ILE A 15 16.20 15.95 -41.09
C ILE A 15 15.99 15.83 -39.56
N PHE A 16 15.66 16.93 -38.87
CA PHE A 16 15.38 16.90 -37.43
C PHE A 16 13.90 16.68 -37.08
N PHE A 17 13.00 16.58 -38.07
CA PHE A 17 11.62 16.16 -37.85
C PHE A 17 11.49 14.63 -37.94
N SER A 18 12.23 13.91 -37.11
CA SER A 18 11.93 12.50 -36.85
C SER A 18 10.84 12.45 -35.78
N CYS A 19 9.58 12.41 -36.21
CA CYS A 19 8.49 12.02 -35.33
C CYS A 19 8.75 10.57 -34.91
N ARG A 20 9.04 10.35 -33.63
CA ARG A 20 8.99 9.00 -33.07
C ARG A 20 7.56 8.50 -33.17
N GLU A 21 7.33 7.51 -34.02
CA GLU A 21 6.07 6.80 -34.07
C GLU A 21 5.83 6.14 -32.71
N GLN A 22 4.72 6.49 -32.07
CA GLN A 22 4.33 5.86 -30.82
C GLN A 22 3.95 4.41 -31.12
N PHE A 23 4.73 3.47 -30.60
CA PHE A 23 4.43 2.05 -30.68
C PHE A 23 3.04 1.81 -30.06
N SER A 24 2.08 1.47 -30.91
CA SER A 24 0.72 1.13 -30.53
C SER A 24 0.54 -0.37 -30.73
N PRO A 25 0.75 -1.20 -29.69
CA PRO A 25 0.54 -2.63 -29.83
C PRO A 25 -0.93 -2.88 -30.19
N ASN A 26 -1.17 -3.65 -31.26
CA ASN A 26 -2.49 -4.18 -31.58
C ASN A 26 -2.85 -5.23 -30.53
N LEU A 27 -3.40 -4.80 -29.40
CA LEU A 27 -3.90 -5.68 -28.36
C LEU A 27 -5.32 -6.13 -28.74
N PRO A 28 -5.60 -7.45 -28.78
CA PRO A 28 -6.96 -7.92 -28.98
C PRO A 28 -7.85 -7.39 -27.83
N SER A 29 -8.93 -6.68 -28.18
CA SER A 29 -9.89 -6.17 -27.20
C SER A 29 -10.72 -7.34 -26.67
N THR A 30 -10.29 -7.96 -25.57
CA THR A 30 -11.16 -8.82 -24.78
C THR A 30 -12.19 -7.92 -24.10
N GLY A 31 -13.46 -8.01 -24.50
CA GLY A 31 -14.53 -7.13 -24.00
C GLY A 31 -14.71 -7.13 -22.48
N ILE A 32 -14.20 -8.17 -21.81
CA ILE A 32 -14.01 -8.29 -20.37
C ILE A 32 -12.52 -8.60 -20.21
N GLY A 33 -11.76 -7.73 -19.53
CA GLY A 33 -10.31 -7.88 -19.39
C GLY A 33 -9.88 -9.21 -18.76
N TYR A 34 -8.57 -9.45 -18.71
CA TYR A 34 -8.00 -10.66 -18.12
C TYR A 34 -8.35 -10.75 -16.63
N LEU A 35 -8.66 -11.97 -16.17
CA LEU A 35 -8.84 -12.22 -14.74
C LEU A 35 -7.49 -12.08 -14.04
N ILE A 36 -7.46 -11.31 -12.95
CA ILE A 36 -6.31 -11.17 -12.07
C ILE A 36 -6.71 -11.76 -10.72
N ALA A 37 -6.06 -12.84 -10.29
CA ALA A 37 -6.32 -13.48 -9.00
C ALA A 37 -5.03 -13.56 -8.17
N GLU A 38 -5.06 -12.98 -6.97
CA GLU A 38 -3.92 -12.94 -6.06
C GLU A 38 -4.35 -13.21 -4.62
N GLY A 39 -3.47 -13.79 -3.82
CA GLY A 39 -3.69 -13.99 -2.40
C GLY A 39 -3.01 -15.23 -1.86
N ASN A 40 -3.14 -15.41 -0.54
CA ASN A 40 -2.55 -16.54 0.17
C ASN A 40 -3.64 -17.36 0.86
N LEU A 41 -3.73 -18.64 0.52
CA LEU A 41 -4.50 -19.62 1.27
C LEU A 41 -3.80 -19.87 2.61
N ASN A 42 -4.50 -19.60 3.70
CA ASN A 42 -3.97 -19.85 5.03
C ASN A 42 -4.38 -21.27 5.48
N PRO A 43 -3.42 -22.21 5.60
CA PRO A 43 -3.72 -23.57 6.03
C PRO A 43 -4.05 -23.66 7.52
N GLY A 44 -3.66 -22.65 8.31
CA GLY A 44 -3.81 -22.63 9.75
C GLY A 44 -5.15 -22.08 10.23
N ASN A 45 -5.09 -21.40 11.37
CA ASN A 45 -6.26 -20.96 12.14
C ASN A 45 -6.75 -19.55 11.81
N ASP A 46 -6.07 -18.87 10.88
CA ASP A 46 -6.38 -17.50 10.47
C ASP A 46 -7.11 -17.50 9.12
N SER A 47 -7.68 -16.35 8.79
CA SER A 47 -8.48 -16.17 7.59
C SER A 47 -7.65 -16.24 6.31
N THR A 48 -8.30 -16.70 5.24
CA THR A 48 -7.82 -16.60 3.86
C THR A 48 -8.53 -15.44 3.19
N VAL A 49 -7.79 -14.66 2.43
CA VAL A 49 -8.31 -13.57 1.58
C VAL A 49 -7.69 -13.70 0.20
N LEU A 50 -8.54 -13.92 -0.81
CA LEU A 50 -8.17 -13.83 -2.22
C LEU A 50 -8.80 -12.58 -2.82
N ARG A 51 -8.02 -11.88 -3.64
CA ARG A 51 -8.46 -10.71 -4.38
C ARG A 51 -8.55 -11.04 -5.86
N LEU A 52 -9.75 -10.88 -6.42
CA LEU A 52 -10.04 -11.10 -7.82
C LEU A 52 -10.43 -9.77 -8.47
N THR A 53 -9.72 -9.40 -9.53
CA THR A 53 -9.95 -8.19 -10.33
C THR A 53 -9.85 -8.49 -11.82
N ARG A 54 -10.16 -7.49 -12.64
CA ARG A 54 -10.05 -7.54 -14.10
C ARG A 54 -9.09 -6.47 -14.58
N SER A 55 -8.26 -6.83 -15.55
CA SER A 55 -7.43 -5.86 -16.27
C SER A 55 -8.31 -4.87 -17.02
N TYR A 56 -7.76 -3.68 -17.29
CA TYR A 56 -8.42 -2.65 -18.08
C TYR A 56 -7.53 -2.28 -19.27
N SER A 57 -8.13 -1.79 -20.36
CA SER A 57 -7.37 -1.28 -21.51
C SER A 57 -6.61 -0.02 -21.13
N MET A 58 -5.43 0.19 -21.69
CA MET A 58 -4.61 1.40 -21.46
C MET A 58 -5.34 2.72 -21.79
N GLN A 59 -6.40 2.69 -22.62
CA GLN A 59 -7.23 3.86 -22.95
C GLN A 59 -8.41 4.08 -21.97
N GLY A 60 -8.57 3.24 -20.95
CA GLY A 60 -9.69 3.25 -20.00
C GLY A 60 -9.34 3.81 -18.62
N ARG A 61 -10.30 3.76 -17.68
CA ARG A 61 -10.08 4.19 -16.28
C ARG A 61 -8.93 3.41 -15.63
N PRO A 62 -8.01 4.06 -14.89
CA PRO A 62 -6.79 3.45 -14.38
C PRO A 62 -6.97 2.48 -13.18
N LEU A 63 -8.20 2.05 -12.87
CA LEU A 63 -8.48 1.23 -11.70
C LEU A 63 -8.86 -0.20 -12.12
N PRO A 64 -8.20 -1.24 -11.56
CA PRO A 64 -8.62 -2.62 -11.74
C PRO A 64 -10.08 -2.77 -11.31
N LEU A 65 -10.92 -3.32 -12.19
CA LEU A 65 -12.32 -3.56 -11.88
C LEU A 65 -12.42 -4.79 -10.98
N ALA A 66 -13.19 -4.72 -9.91
CA ALA A 66 -13.42 -5.88 -9.05
C ALA A 66 -14.16 -7.00 -9.81
N GLU A 67 -13.72 -8.25 -9.67
CA GLU A 67 -14.48 -9.40 -10.18
C GLU A 67 -15.58 -9.74 -9.17
N LEU A 68 -16.83 -9.49 -9.57
CA LEU A 68 -18.00 -9.64 -8.69
C LEU A 68 -18.71 -10.98 -8.92
N ASN A 69 -19.24 -11.55 -7.85
CA ASN A 69 -20.10 -12.73 -7.87
C ASN A 69 -19.49 -13.98 -8.54
N ALA A 70 -18.17 -14.10 -8.55
CA ALA A 70 -17.52 -15.34 -8.95
C ALA A 70 -17.75 -16.43 -7.88
N THR A 71 -17.88 -17.68 -8.30
CA THR A 71 -17.86 -18.82 -7.38
C THR A 71 -16.40 -19.24 -7.18
N VAL A 72 -15.90 -19.14 -5.96
CA VAL A 72 -14.51 -19.47 -5.61
C VAL A 72 -14.49 -20.63 -4.62
N ILE A 73 -13.83 -21.72 -4.98
CA ILE A 73 -13.78 -22.96 -4.19
C ILE A 73 -12.33 -23.43 -4.07
N VAL A 74 -11.92 -23.81 -2.88
CA VAL A 74 -10.65 -24.51 -2.61
C VAL A 74 -10.94 -26.00 -2.56
N GLU A 75 -10.27 -26.78 -3.41
CA GLU A 75 -10.41 -28.23 -3.56
C GLU A 75 -9.11 -28.92 -3.14
N GLY A 76 -9.15 -29.86 -2.20
CA GLY A 76 -8.00 -30.64 -1.76
C GLY A 76 -7.92 -32.02 -2.42
N SER A 77 -6.70 -32.58 -2.51
CA SER A 77 -6.47 -33.95 -2.98
C SER A 77 -7.06 -35.02 -2.05
N ASP A 78 -7.35 -34.64 -0.81
CA ASP A 78 -8.07 -35.42 0.20
C ASP A 78 -9.60 -35.42 -0.01
N GLY A 79 -10.10 -34.77 -1.06
CA GLY A 79 -11.53 -34.62 -1.34
C GLY A 79 -12.21 -33.48 -0.57
N SER A 80 -11.45 -32.71 0.23
CA SER A 80 -12.00 -31.52 0.89
C SER A 80 -12.41 -30.46 -0.14
N SER A 81 -13.50 -29.75 0.14
CA SER A 81 -14.01 -28.67 -0.70
C SER A 81 -14.59 -27.57 0.18
N GLN A 82 -14.07 -26.35 0.04
CA GLN A 82 -14.45 -25.21 0.88
C GLN A 82 -14.68 -23.96 0.01
N PRO A 83 -15.87 -23.34 0.06
CA PRO A 83 -16.13 -22.11 -0.68
C PRO A 83 -15.50 -20.89 0.02
N LEU A 84 -15.07 -19.91 -0.77
CA LEU A 84 -14.71 -18.58 -0.30
C LEU A 84 -15.87 -17.63 -0.61
N LEU A 85 -16.29 -16.86 0.39
CA LEU A 85 -17.42 -15.94 0.30
C LEU A 85 -16.93 -14.54 -0.04
N MET A 86 -17.62 -13.86 -0.96
CA MET A 86 -17.35 -12.46 -1.27
C MET A 86 -17.75 -11.58 -0.08
N THR A 87 -16.79 -10.97 0.61
CA THR A 87 -17.05 -10.08 1.76
C THR A 87 -16.97 -8.61 1.42
N ALA A 88 -16.27 -8.28 0.32
CA ALA A 88 -16.23 -6.96 -0.27
C ALA A 88 -16.02 -7.10 -1.79
N ALA A 89 -16.22 -6.02 -2.54
CA ALA A 89 -16.04 -6.04 -4.00
C ALA A 89 -14.66 -6.57 -4.39
N GLY A 90 -14.63 -7.76 -5.02
CA GLY A 90 -13.39 -8.43 -5.45
C GLY A 90 -12.63 -9.17 -4.34
N TYR A 91 -13.11 -9.19 -3.10
CA TYR A 91 -12.47 -9.90 -1.99
C TYR A 91 -13.28 -11.14 -1.59
N TYR A 92 -12.66 -12.31 -1.72
CA TYR A 92 -13.24 -13.62 -1.43
C TYR A 92 -12.49 -14.24 -0.25
N THR A 93 -13.22 -14.60 0.81
CA THR A 93 -12.62 -14.96 2.09
C THR A 93 -13.19 -16.23 2.70
N ALA A 94 -12.37 -16.90 3.50
CA ALA A 94 -12.78 -18.01 4.35
C ALA A 94 -12.14 -17.84 5.73
N ARG A 95 -12.89 -18.10 6.81
CA ARG A 95 -12.37 -17.89 8.18
C ARG A 95 -11.29 -18.91 8.56
N ARG A 96 -11.46 -20.17 8.14
CA ARG A 96 -10.48 -21.26 8.30
C ARG A 96 -10.66 -22.26 7.19
N LEU A 97 -9.55 -22.67 6.58
CA LEU A 97 -9.54 -23.74 5.56
C LEU A 97 -9.13 -25.09 6.15
N ASN A 98 -8.42 -25.13 7.30
CA ASN A 98 -7.94 -26.34 7.96
C ASN A 98 -7.21 -27.29 6.99
N MET A 99 -6.27 -26.75 6.22
CA MET A 99 -5.58 -27.51 5.17
C MET A 99 -4.45 -28.35 5.77
N SER A 100 -4.24 -29.56 5.23
CA SER A 100 -3.09 -30.39 5.55
C SER A 100 -1.85 -29.90 4.81
N PHE A 101 -0.68 -29.98 5.46
CA PHE A 101 0.61 -29.69 4.82
C PHE A 101 1.13 -30.84 3.95
N THR A 102 0.51 -32.03 4.01
CA THR A 102 0.89 -33.20 3.21
C THR A 102 0.05 -33.35 1.94
N GLU A 103 -1.04 -32.60 1.84
CA GLU A 103 -1.97 -32.64 0.71
C GLU A 103 -1.70 -31.48 -0.27
N THR A 104 -2.29 -31.60 -1.46
CA THR A 104 -2.25 -30.55 -2.48
C THR A 104 -3.63 -29.97 -2.67
N TYR A 105 -3.69 -28.68 -2.98
CA TYR A 105 -4.93 -27.94 -3.14
C TYR A 105 -4.96 -27.20 -4.47
N ARG A 106 -6.16 -26.96 -4.99
CA ARG A 106 -6.41 -26.11 -6.14
C ARG A 106 -7.51 -25.12 -5.84
N VAL A 107 -7.44 -23.94 -6.43
CA VAL A 107 -8.53 -22.97 -6.40
C VAL A 107 -9.26 -23.00 -7.74
N ARG A 108 -10.56 -23.28 -7.69
CA ARG A 108 -11.48 -23.20 -8.81
C ARG A 108 -12.26 -21.91 -8.74
N ILE A 109 -12.19 -21.10 -9.80
CA ILE A 109 -12.89 -19.82 -9.92
C ILE A 109 -13.81 -19.92 -11.13
N LYS A 110 -15.12 -19.85 -10.91
CA LYS A 110 -16.12 -19.74 -11.96
C LYS A 110 -16.67 -18.33 -12.00
N THR A 111 -16.41 -17.62 -13.08
CA THR A 111 -16.81 -16.22 -13.27
C THR A 111 -18.21 -16.13 -13.85
N THR A 112 -18.82 -14.95 -13.77
CA THR A 112 -20.22 -14.74 -14.20
C THR A 112 -20.41 -14.81 -15.72
N ASP A 113 -19.33 -14.58 -16.49
CA ASP A 113 -19.27 -14.80 -17.95
C ASP A 113 -19.10 -16.28 -18.34
N GLY A 114 -19.16 -17.20 -17.37
CA GLY A 114 -19.13 -18.65 -17.60
C GLY A 114 -17.75 -19.25 -17.76
N LYS A 115 -16.68 -18.46 -17.70
CA LYS A 115 -15.29 -18.96 -17.70
C LYS A 115 -14.95 -19.65 -16.39
N GLU A 116 -14.12 -20.66 -16.48
CA GLU A 116 -13.70 -21.47 -15.34
C GLU A 116 -12.18 -21.55 -15.29
N TYR A 117 -11.61 -21.03 -14.22
CA TYR A 117 -10.17 -20.99 -13.98
C TYR A 117 -9.81 -21.95 -12.87
N LEU A 118 -8.71 -22.67 -13.04
CA LEU A 118 -8.17 -23.60 -12.07
C LEU A 118 -6.70 -23.28 -11.84
N THR A 119 -6.27 -23.29 -10.57
CA THR A 119 -4.85 -23.20 -10.27
C THR A 119 -4.13 -24.52 -10.60
N ASP A 120 -2.82 -24.44 -10.86
CA ASP A 120 -1.93 -25.58 -10.66
C ASP A 120 -2.03 -26.08 -9.20
N ALA A 121 -1.54 -27.29 -8.91
CA ALA A 121 -1.57 -27.86 -7.57
C ALA A 121 -0.66 -27.08 -6.61
N ILE A 122 -1.18 -26.70 -5.44
CA ILE A 122 -0.50 -25.89 -4.43
C ILE A 122 -0.32 -26.75 -3.16
N THR A 123 0.93 -26.93 -2.72
CA THR A 123 1.23 -27.54 -1.43
C THR A 123 1.39 -26.44 -0.37
N PRO A 124 0.65 -26.48 0.76
CA PRO A 124 0.80 -25.51 1.82
C PRO A 124 2.18 -25.51 2.45
N LEU A 125 2.71 -24.32 2.73
CA LEU A 125 4.04 -24.14 3.34
C LEU A 125 3.92 -23.64 4.78
N SER A 126 4.80 -24.15 5.64
CA SER A 126 4.98 -23.58 6.98
C SER A 126 5.94 -22.40 6.91
N THR A 127 5.49 -21.25 7.39
CA THR A 127 6.29 -20.03 7.51
C THR A 127 6.99 -19.99 8.88
N PRO A 128 8.33 -19.87 8.92
CA PRO A 128 9.04 -19.72 10.18
C PRO A 128 8.73 -18.38 10.85
N ALA A 129 9.01 -18.31 12.15
CA ALA A 129 8.83 -17.09 12.92
C ALA A 129 9.77 -15.97 12.44
N ILE A 130 9.32 -14.73 12.57
CA ILE A 130 10.19 -13.55 12.43
C ILE A 130 11.07 -13.46 13.68
N ASP A 131 12.39 -13.57 13.49
CA ASP A 131 13.36 -13.53 14.59
C ASP A 131 13.41 -12.13 15.21
N SER A 132 13.72 -11.12 14.40
CA SER A 132 13.72 -9.72 14.86
C SER A 132 13.45 -8.73 13.72
N ILE A 133 13.00 -7.55 14.11
CA ILE A 133 12.90 -6.38 13.24
C ILE A 133 13.89 -5.35 13.78
N GLY A 134 14.93 -5.05 13.00
CA GLY A 134 15.98 -4.11 13.34
C GLY A 134 15.75 -2.74 12.71
N ILE A 135 16.34 -1.71 13.31
CA ILE A 135 16.31 -0.33 12.81
C ILE A 135 17.73 0.22 12.84
N LYS A 136 18.19 0.76 11.72
CA LYS A 136 19.49 1.45 11.64
C LYS A 136 19.27 2.87 11.13
N ARG A 137 19.84 3.85 11.84
CA ARG A 137 19.82 5.26 11.45
C ARG A 137 21.10 5.63 10.71
N ASN A 138 20.97 6.51 9.73
CA ASN A 138 22.07 7.15 9.03
C ASN A 138 21.72 8.61 8.73
N GLU A 139 22.63 9.32 8.04
CA GLU A 139 22.46 10.73 7.67
C GLU A 139 21.25 10.99 6.74
N ASN A 140 20.65 9.95 6.17
CA ASN A 140 19.51 10.06 5.26
C ASN A 140 18.18 9.65 5.89
N GLY A 141 18.18 9.04 7.09
CA GLY A 141 16.97 8.62 7.78
C GLY A 141 17.11 7.36 8.63
N ALA A 142 16.02 6.61 8.75
CA ALA A 142 15.94 5.34 9.48
C ALA A 142 15.50 4.19 8.56
N SER A 143 16.33 3.14 8.47
CA SER A 143 16.06 1.95 7.67
C SER A 143 15.61 0.78 8.56
N PHE A 144 14.57 0.07 8.12
CA PHE A 144 14.02 -1.09 8.82
C PHE A 144 14.50 -2.38 8.16
N PHE A 145 14.84 -3.37 8.98
CA PHE A 145 15.41 -4.65 8.53
C PHE A 145 14.67 -5.82 9.18
N VAL A 146 14.57 -6.93 8.46
CA VAL A 146 14.04 -8.19 8.99
C VAL A 146 15.15 -9.24 9.10
N ASN A 147 15.10 -9.99 10.20
CA ASN A 147 15.84 -11.22 10.40
C ASN A 147 14.85 -12.39 10.55
N ALA A 148 15.15 -13.51 9.90
CA ALA A 148 14.35 -14.72 9.98
C ALA A 148 15.24 -15.96 9.91
N LYS A 149 14.83 -17.03 10.58
CA LYS A 149 15.53 -18.31 10.58
C LYS A 149 14.53 -19.45 10.41
N GLY A 150 14.60 -20.13 9.28
CA GLY A 150 13.87 -21.35 9.00
C GLY A 150 14.70 -22.60 9.29
N THR A 151 14.04 -23.76 9.28
CA THR A 151 14.70 -25.07 9.25
C THR A 151 15.09 -25.43 7.81
N GLU A 152 15.90 -26.49 7.64
CA GLU A 152 16.30 -26.96 6.29
C GLU A 152 15.13 -27.50 5.47
N ASP A 153 14.13 -28.10 6.12
CA ASP A 153 12.95 -28.66 5.46
C ASP A 153 11.89 -27.59 5.08
N GLN A 154 12.05 -26.36 5.57
CA GLN A 154 11.18 -25.24 5.22
C GLN A 154 11.62 -24.57 3.92
N SER A 155 10.70 -23.84 3.29
CA SER A 155 11.04 -23.04 2.12
C SER A 155 12.18 -22.07 2.41
N LYS A 156 13.04 -21.89 1.42
CA LYS A 156 14.13 -20.92 1.40
C LYS A 156 13.74 -19.62 0.70
N TYR A 157 12.47 -19.46 0.32
CA TYR A 157 11.92 -18.29 -0.35
C TYR A 157 10.87 -17.60 0.52
N TYR A 158 11.00 -16.28 0.61
CA TYR A 158 10.24 -15.45 1.53
C TYR A 158 9.67 -14.23 0.83
N ARG A 159 8.47 -13.84 1.26
CA ARG A 159 7.86 -12.55 0.97
C ARG A 159 7.43 -11.88 2.26
N TRP A 160 7.49 -10.56 2.26
CA TRP A 160 6.97 -9.73 3.33
C TRP A 160 6.01 -8.67 2.80
N ASP A 161 5.04 -8.32 3.63
CA ASP A 161 4.27 -7.09 3.52
C ASP A 161 4.05 -6.54 4.94
N TYR A 162 3.62 -5.29 5.05
CA TYR A 162 3.48 -4.66 6.35
C TYR A 162 2.42 -3.56 6.38
N ASP A 163 1.90 -3.31 7.58
CA ASP A 163 1.07 -2.15 7.89
C ASP A 163 1.86 -1.18 8.77
N GLU A 164 1.79 0.10 8.43
CA GLU A 164 2.34 1.21 9.19
C GLU A 164 1.22 1.91 9.97
N THR A 165 1.53 2.36 11.19
CA THR A 165 0.63 3.23 11.95
C THR A 165 1.46 4.19 12.79
N TRP A 166 1.19 5.49 12.69
CA TRP A 166 1.93 6.49 13.47
C TRP A 166 1.01 7.50 14.11
N GLU A 167 1.42 7.95 15.29
CA GLU A 167 0.77 9.05 15.99
C GLU A 167 1.28 10.39 15.42
N ILE A 168 0.36 11.32 15.22
CA ILE A 168 0.66 12.71 14.88
C ILE A 168 0.01 13.61 15.92
N ASN A 169 0.74 14.65 16.32
CA ASN A 169 0.22 15.72 17.16
C ASN A 169 0.12 17.00 16.34
N SER A 170 -0.93 17.79 16.55
CA SER A 170 -1.03 19.16 16.03
C SER A 170 0.12 20.02 16.53
N TYR A 171 0.50 21.01 15.73
CA TYR A 171 1.56 21.94 16.11
C TYR A 171 1.12 22.80 17.30
N TYR A 172 -0.11 23.31 17.25
CA TYR A 172 -0.74 24.04 18.34
C TYR A 172 -1.86 23.21 18.97
N ASN A 173 -1.93 23.24 20.29
CA ASN A 173 -3.05 22.68 21.04
C ASN A 173 -4.13 23.77 21.19
N SER A 174 -5.16 23.72 20.34
CA SER A 174 -6.27 24.66 20.42
C SER A 174 -7.28 24.26 21.49
N VAL A 175 -7.66 25.23 22.31
CA VAL A 175 -8.74 25.12 23.28
C VAL A 175 -10.03 25.79 22.81
N LEU A 176 -10.03 26.38 21.61
CA LEU A 176 -11.15 27.14 21.05
C LEU A 176 -11.68 26.51 19.75
N ILE A 177 -12.95 26.75 19.46
CA ILE A 177 -13.60 26.36 18.21
C ILE A 177 -14.53 27.48 17.72
N TYR A 178 -14.54 27.71 16.41
CA TYR A 178 -15.47 28.62 15.76
C TYR A 178 -16.73 27.87 15.35
N GLN A 179 -17.90 28.39 15.73
CA GLN A 179 -19.21 27.86 15.36
C GLN A 179 -19.84 28.76 14.31
N GLU A 180 -19.86 28.28 13.06
CA GLU A 180 -20.31 29.04 11.90
C GLU A 180 -21.81 29.39 11.95
N ASP A 181 -22.65 28.52 12.54
CA ASP A 181 -24.09 28.72 12.66
C ASP A 181 -24.47 29.91 13.55
N GLN A 182 -23.67 30.16 14.59
CA GLN A 182 -23.88 31.23 15.56
C GLN A 182 -22.92 32.40 15.35
N ASN A 183 -21.92 32.25 14.48
CA ASN A 183 -20.81 33.17 14.31
C ASN A 183 -20.15 33.53 15.66
N ILE A 184 -19.80 32.52 16.44
CA ILE A 184 -19.14 32.69 17.74
C ILE A 184 -17.89 31.82 17.86
N VAL A 185 -16.95 32.25 18.71
CA VAL A 185 -15.86 31.42 19.19
C VAL A 185 -16.16 31.01 20.62
N ARG A 186 -16.02 29.72 20.91
CA ARG A 186 -16.20 29.15 22.25
C ARG A 186 -15.11 28.15 22.59
N ASP A 187 -15.06 27.74 23.84
CA ASP A 187 -14.18 26.65 24.29
C ASP A 187 -14.58 25.31 23.65
N ARG A 188 -13.56 24.51 23.33
CA ARG A 188 -13.72 23.11 22.92
C ARG A 188 -14.14 22.25 24.11
N LEU A 189 -15.08 21.36 23.85
CA LEU A 189 -15.34 20.23 24.74
C LEU A 189 -14.19 19.21 24.64
N PRO A 190 -13.96 18.38 25.68
CA PRO A 190 -12.93 17.35 25.63
C PRO A 190 -13.07 16.39 24.42
N SER A 191 -14.28 16.15 23.94
CA SER A 191 -14.56 15.33 22.75
C SER A 191 -14.26 16.02 21.41
N GLU A 192 -14.05 17.33 21.42
CA GLU A 192 -13.75 18.15 20.23
C GLU A 192 -12.25 18.44 20.10
N LEU A 193 -11.41 17.90 20.99
CA LEU A 193 -9.97 18.09 20.92
C LEU A 193 -9.38 17.26 19.77
N GLU A 194 -8.81 17.96 18.80
CA GLU A 194 -8.19 17.36 17.61
C GLU A 194 -6.67 17.53 17.62
N PHE A 195 -6.07 17.34 18.81
CA PHE A 195 -4.62 17.47 18.99
C PHE A 195 -3.87 16.19 18.61
N ARG A 196 -4.40 15.01 18.97
CA ARG A 196 -3.73 13.71 18.78
C ARG A 196 -4.52 12.83 17.81
N CYS A 197 -3.88 12.44 16.72
CA CYS A 197 -4.46 11.55 15.71
C CYS A 197 -3.49 10.41 15.34
N TRP A 198 -4.01 9.43 14.59
CA TRP A 198 -3.24 8.35 13.99
C TRP A 198 -3.39 8.34 12.48
N LYS A 199 -2.29 8.07 11.78
CA LYS A 199 -2.25 7.82 10.34
C LYS A 199 -1.84 6.38 10.08
N TYR A 200 -2.25 5.88 8.92
CA TYR A 200 -2.09 4.48 8.53
C TYR A 200 -1.56 4.43 7.11
N ASP A 201 -0.70 3.46 6.84
CA ASP A 201 -0.24 3.15 5.49
C ASP A 201 0.07 1.65 5.39
N THR A 202 0.34 1.17 4.19
CA THR A 202 0.68 -0.23 3.90
C THR A 202 1.84 -0.31 2.91
N SER A 203 2.54 -1.45 2.90
CA SER A 203 3.63 -1.66 1.95
C SER A 203 3.16 -1.53 0.49
N SER A 204 3.81 -0.66 -0.27
CA SER A 204 3.54 -0.43 -1.70
C SER A 204 4.52 -1.14 -2.64
N THR A 205 5.56 -1.78 -2.09
CA THR A 205 6.61 -2.47 -2.85
C THR A 205 6.67 -3.96 -2.51
N ILE A 206 7.10 -4.76 -3.47
CA ILE A 206 7.25 -6.20 -3.37
C ILE A 206 8.56 -6.50 -2.62
N GLN A 207 8.44 -6.99 -1.38
CA GLN A 207 9.57 -7.37 -0.53
C GLN A 207 9.81 -8.89 -0.61
N LEU A 208 10.91 -9.28 -1.25
CA LEU A 208 11.31 -10.68 -1.46
C LEU A 208 12.69 -10.94 -0.85
N GLY A 209 12.93 -12.19 -0.47
CA GLY A 209 14.22 -12.67 -0.01
C GLY A 209 14.35 -14.17 -0.17
N ALA A 210 15.57 -14.63 -0.39
CA ALA A 210 15.89 -16.04 -0.52
C ALA A 210 17.18 -16.38 0.23
N SER A 211 17.20 -17.54 0.89
CA SER A 211 18.37 -18.10 1.57
C SER A 211 19.03 -19.23 0.77
N THR A 212 18.65 -19.43 -0.50
CA THR A 212 19.12 -20.54 -1.35
C THR A 212 20.62 -20.50 -1.66
N ALA A 213 21.24 -19.32 -1.58
CA ALA A 213 22.69 -19.15 -1.76
C ALA A 213 23.49 -19.36 -0.46
N LEU A 214 22.81 -19.65 0.66
CA LEU A 214 23.41 -19.78 1.99
C LEU A 214 23.42 -21.24 2.43
N SER A 215 24.39 -21.59 3.28
CA SER A 215 24.53 -22.93 3.88
C SER A 215 23.45 -23.26 4.91
N SER A 216 22.69 -22.26 5.37
CA SER A 216 21.59 -22.41 6.30
C SER A 216 20.41 -21.54 5.88
N ASN A 217 19.19 -21.95 6.23
CA ASN A 217 17.97 -21.20 5.93
C ASN A 217 17.83 -19.95 6.84
N VAL A 218 18.65 -18.93 6.57
CA VAL A 218 18.71 -17.69 7.35
C VAL A 218 18.56 -16.48 6.44
N ILE A 219 17.71 -15.54 6.84
CA ILE A 219 17.66 -14.19 6.28
C ILE A 219 18.20 -13.24 7.36
N SER A 220 19.27 -12.53 7.04
CA SER A 220 19.93 -11.59 7.95
C SER A 220 19.93 -10.19 7.35
N GLU A 221 19.51 -9.21 8.15
CA GLU A 221 19.51 -7.78 7.85
C GLU A 221 18.96 -7.45 6.45
N LYS A 222 17.85 -8.10 6.06
CA LYS A 222 17.17 -7.75 4.81
C LYS A 222 16.44 -6.42 5.01
N MET A 223 16.86 -5.38 4.31
CA MET A 223 16.16 -4.08 4.34
C MET A 223 14.74 -4.22 3.79
N LEU A 224 13.76 -3.68 4.51
CA LEU A 224 12.36 -3.61 4.09
C LEU A 224 12.10 -2.26 3.40
N PHE A 225 12.30 -1.18 4.14
CA PHE A 225 12.10 0.19 3.67
C PHE A 225 12.92 1.18 4.52
N SER A 226 12.96 2.43 4.06
CA SER A 226 13.59 3.53 4.78
C SER A 226 12.61 4.69 4.92
N ILE A 227 12.63 5.32 6.09
CA ILE A 227 11.93 6.56 6.39
C ILE A 227 12.96 7.69 6.31
N PRO A 228 12.81 8.67 5.40
CA PRO A 228 13.77 9.75 5.24
C PRO A 228 13.80 10.65 6.50
N ASN A 229 14.92 11.34 6.72
CA ASN A 229 14.99 12.32 7.81
C ASN A 229 13.85 13.33 7.73
N SER A 230 13.39 13.77 8.90
CA SER A 230 12.31 14.74 9.03
C SER A 230 10.96 14.31 8.46
N ASP A 231 10.75 13.00 8.26
CA ASP A 231 9.42 12.44 7.99
C ASP A 231 8.56 12.44 9.27
N GLU A 232 7.29 12.84 9.14
CA GLU A 232 6.30 12.90 10.23
C GLU A 232 6.10 11.53 10.91
N ARG A 233 6.29 10.41 10.19
CA ARG A 233 6.04 9.05 10.68
C ARG A 233 6.77 8.70 11.97
N LEU A 234 7.99 9.20 12.15
CA LEU A 234 8.83 8.91 13.31
C LEU A 234 8.85 10.04 14.36
N ALA A 235 8.04 11.08 14.18
CA ALA A 235 8.07 12.28 15.01
C ALA A 235 7.49 12.10 16.43
N VAL A 236 6.56 11.16 16.63
CA VAL A 236 5.94 10.91 17.94
C VAL A 236 6.14 9.46 18.36
N ARG A 237 5.36 8.55 17.78
CA ARG A 237 5.47 7.12 18.00
C ARG A 237 4.98 6.42 16.74
N TYR A 238 5.70 5.37 16.34
CA TYR A 238 5.49 4.63 15.11
C TYR A 238 5.30 3.14 15.44
N SER A 239 4.45 2.46 14.69
CA SER A 239 4.24 1.01 14.76
C SER A 239 4.34 0.40 13.38
N LEU A 240 5.06 -0.73 13.32
CA LEU A 240 5.16 -1.58 12.13
C LEU A 240 4.60 -2.95 12.47
N MET A 241 3.61 -3.42 11.71
CA MET A 241 3.16 -4.82 11.72
C MET A 241 3.71 -5.52 10.49
N LEU A 242 4.76 -6.31 10.67
CA LEU A 242 5.34 -7.10 9.59
C LEU A 242 4.64 -8.45 9.49
N ARG A 243 4.29 -8.86 8.27
CA ARG A 243 3.80 -10.21 7.95
C ARG A 243 4.82 -10.88 7.02
N GLN A 244 5.11 -12.15 7.31
CA GLN A 244 6.06 -12.99 6.58
C GLN A 244 5.32 -14.19 6.01
N TYR A 245 5.70 -14.59 4.79
CA TYR A 245 5.14 -15.72 4.05
C TYR A 245 6.27 -16.57 3.46
N SER A 246 6.20 -17.88 3.68
CA SER A 246 6.98 -18.86 2.91
C SER A 246 6.38 -19.02 1.52
N MET A 247 7.25 -19.12 0.50
CA MET A 247 6.81 -19.21 -0.89
C MET A 247 7.35 -20.46 -1.57
N SER A 248 6.65 -20.96 -2.59
CA SER A 248 7.26 -21.89 -3.54
C SER A 248 8.27 -21.15 -4.42
N ARG A 249 9.17 -21.90 -5.06
CA ARG A 249 10.11 -21.33 -6.05
C ARG A 249 9.37 -20.61 -7.18
N ASP A 250 8.30 -21.20 -7.68
CA ASP A 250 7.53 -20.63 -8.79
C ASP A 250 6.82 -19.34 -8.40
N ALA A 251 6.25 -19.30 -7.19
CA ALA A 251 5.68 -18.08 -6.65
C ALA A 251 6.75 -16.98 -6.50
N TYR A 252 7.92 -17.31 -5.96
CA TYR A 252 9.04 -16.37 -5.83
C TYR A 252 9.45 -15.79 -7.19
N ASN A 253 9.62 -16.65 -8.21
CA ASN A 253 9.99 -16.24 -9.56
C ASN A 253 8.92 -15.33 -10.18
N PHE A 254 7.64 -15.64 -9.97
CA PHE A 254 6.52 -14.81 -10.43
C PHE A 254 6.60 -13.40 -9.82
N TYR A 255 6.76 -13.28 -8.50
CA TYR A 255 6.86 -11.97 -7.85
C TYR A 255 8.16 -11.24 -8.18
N GLU A 256 9.25 -11.95 -8.42
CA GLU A 256 10.50 -11.34 -8.86
C GLU A 256 10.34 -10.73 -10.26
N LEU A 257 9.66 -11.43 -11.17
CA LEU A 257 9.33 -10.91 -12.49
C LEU A 257 8.36 -9.73 -12.41
N MET A 258 7.34 -9.82 -11.55
CA MET A 258 6.40 -8.71 -11.31
C MET A 258 7.13 -7.48 -10.80
N LYS A 259 8.03 -7.64 -9.84
CA LYS A 259 8.87 -6.58 -9.31
C LYS A 259 9.71 -5.92 -10.40
N LYS A 260 10.40 -6.73 -11.22
CA LYS A 260 11.19 -6.23 -12.36
C LYS A 260 10.33 -5.43 -13.36
N ASN A 261 9.09 -5.85 -13.61
CA ASN A 261 8.19 -5.18 -14.55
C ASN A 261 7.54 -3.91 -13.99
N THR A 262 7.32 -3.80 -12.67
CA THR A 262 6.48 -2.74 -12.07
C THR A 262 7.25 -1.72 -11.25
N GLU A 263 8.43 -2.09 -10.73
CA GLU A 263 9.24 -1.22 -9.85
C GLU A 263 10.53 -0.73 -10.51
N SER A 264 10.83 -1.17 -11.73
CA SER A 264 11.92 -0.58 -12.51
C SER A 264 11.51 0.80 -13.00
N LEU A 265 12.30 1.82 -12.67
CA LEU A 265 12.04 3.22 -13.04
C LEU A 265 12.03 3.46 -14.57
N GLY A 266 12.45 2.48 -15.37
CA GLY A 266 12.37 2.53 -16.83
C GLY A 266 13.48 3.37 -17.43
N THR A 267 14.39 2.76 -18.17
CA THR A 267 15.27 3.43 -19.14
C THR A 267 14.95 2.97 -20.55
N ILE A 268 15.38 3.74 -21.56
CA ILE A 268 15.21 3.36 -22.97
C ILE A 268 15.97 2.07 -23.35
N PHE A 269 16.83 1.58 -22.46
CA PHE A 269 17.60 0.35 -22.62
C PHE A 269 17.12 -0.76 -21.69
N ASP A 270 16.06 -0.54 -20.92
CA ASP A 270 15.52 -1.57 -20.06
C ASP A 270 14.91 -2.68 -20.92
N PRO A 271 15.09 -3.95 -20.51
CA PRO A 271 14.44 -5.05 -21.20
C PRO A 271 12.93 -4.82 -21.23
N GLN A 272 12.29 -5.17 -22.35
CA GLN A 272 10.83 -5.09 -22.43
C GLN A 272 10.20 -5.94 -21.34
N PRO A 273 9.08 -5.50 -20.73
CA PRO A 273 8.38 -6.27 -19.72
C PRO A 273 8.07 -7.68 -20.24
N SER A 274 8.48 -8.70 -19.48
CA SER A 274 8.19 -10.09 -19.81
C SER A 274 6.74 -10.43 -19.51
N GLU A 275 6.17 -11.38 -20.25
CA GLU A 275 4.81 -11.88 -19.99
C GLU A 275 4.73 -12.51 -18.58
N LEU A 276 3.82 -12.00 -17.74
CA LEU A 276 3.56 -12.51 -16.40
C LEU A 276 2.52 -13.64 -16.46
N ARG A 277 2.99 -14.89 -16.56
CA ARG A 277 2.13 -16.06 -16.41
C ARG A 277 2.08 -16.52 -14.96
N GLY A 278 0.87 -16.54 -14.42
CA GLY A 278 0.57 -17.02 -13.08
C GLY A 278 0.42 -18.54 -12.98
N ASN A 279 -0.13 -19.01 -11.87
CA ASN A 279 -0.51 -20.40 -11.69
C ASN A 279 -1.99 -20.69 -12.00
N LEU A 280 -2.73 -19.76 -12.62
CA LEU A 280 -4.13 -19.96 -13.03
C LEU A 280 -4.24 -20.22 -14.54
N LYS A 281 -5.09 -21.19 -14.91
CA LYS A 281 -5.42 -21.52 -16.30
C LYS A 281 -6.92 -21.63 -16.47
N CYS A 282 -7.45 -21.07 -17.56
CA CYS A 282 -8.82 -21.30 -17.95
C CYS A 282 -8.97 -22.70 -18.53
N ILE A 283 -9.90 -23.51 -18.02
CA ILE A 283 -10.08 -24.92 -18.43
C ILE A 283 -11.15 -25.11 -19.49
N ASN A 284 -11.94 -24.08 -19.79
CA ASN A 284 -13.02 -24.12 -20.77
C ASN A 284 -12.86 -23.11 -21.93
N ASP A 285 -11.75 -22.39 -21.99
CA ASP A 285 -11.37 -21.49 -23.09
C ASP A 285 -9.84 -21.31 -23.13
N GLU A 286 -9.16 -21.92 -24.10
CA GLU A 286 -7.70 -21.86 -24.24
C GLU A 286 -7.16 -20.46 -24.56
N ASN A 287 -8.01 -19.57 -25.09
CA ASN A 287 -7.63 -18.19 -25.39
C ASN A 287 -7.82 -17.25 -24.19
N ALA A 288 -8.47 -17.71 -23.11
CA ALA A 288 -8.68 -16.92 -21.92
C ALA A 288 -7.42 -16.87 -21.04
N ILE A 289 -6.83 -15.69 -20.95
CA ILE A 289 -5.65 -15.44 -20.11
C ILE A 289 -6.09 -15.06 -18.69
N ALA A 290 -5.39 -15.59 -17.70
CA ALA A 290 -5.43 -15.16 -16.31
C ALA A 290 -4.02 -14.74 -15.84
N ILE A 291 -3.98 -13.77 -14.94
CA ILE A 291 -2.77 -13.20 -14.37
C ILE A 291 -2.86 -13.33 -12.84
N GLY A 292 -1.73 -13.34 -12.17
CA GLY A 292 -1.66 -13.42 -10.71
C GLY A 292 -1.29 -14.80 -10.21
N PHE A 293 -0.96 -14.89 -8.93
CA PHE A 293 -0.48 -16.13 -8.34
C PHE A 293 -1.17 -16.32 -6.99
N ILE A 294 -1.75 -17.50 -6.79
CA ILE A 294 -2.31 -17.90 -5.50
C ILE A 294 -1.30 -18.78 -4.79
N THR A 295 -0.91 -18.40 -3.59
CA THR A 295 0.01 -19.15 -2.72
C THR A 295 -0.75 -19.87 -1.61
N ALA A 296 -0.09 -20.79 -0.91
CA ALA A 296 -0.61 -21.35 0.34
C ALA A 296 0.50 -21.42 1.38
N SER A 297 0.37 -20.65 2.47
CA SER A 297 1.30 -20.69 3.58
C SER A 297 0.66 -20.22 4.88
N THR A 298 1.19 -20.66 6.02
CA THR A 298 0.91 -19.94 7.28
C THR A 298 1.49 -18.53 7.21
N VAL A 299 1.03 -17.64 8.08
CA VAL A 299 1.55 -16.27 8.17
C VAL A 299 2.19 -16.08 9.53
N SER A 300 3.45 -15.65 9.55
CA SER A 300 4.11 -15.20 10.78
C SER A 300 4.04 -13.69 10.85
N SER A 301 3.58 -13.14 11.99
CA SER A 301 3.44 -11.70 12.17
C SER A 301 4.20 -11.20 13.39
N LYS A 302 4.79 -10.02 13.30
CA LYS A 302 5.48 -9.36 14.42
C LYS A 302 5.25 -7.86 14.38
N ARG A 303 4.75 -7.32 15.50
CA ARG A 303 4.58 -5.87 15.69
C ARG A 303 5.72 -5.30 16.53
N ILE A 304 6.27 -4.18 16.09
CA ILE A 304 7.18 -3.35 16.90
C ILE A 304 6.62 -1.94 17.06
N PHE A 305 7.11 -1.25 18.10
CA PHE A 305 6.91 0.18 18.30
C PHE A 305 8.26 0.89 18.32
N VAL A 306 8.30 2.08 17.75
CA VAL A 306 9.50 2.90 17.63
C VAL A 306 9.17 4.30 18.11
N GLN A 307 10.03 4.83 18.96
CA GLN A 307 9.96 6.21 19.44
C GLN A 307 11.39 6.74 19.51
N LEU A 308 11.64 7.83 18.79
CA LEU A 308 12.96 8.45 18.67
C LEU A 308 12.87 9.85 19.28
N SER A 309 13.57 10.09 20.39
CA SER A 309 13.50 11.36 21.13
C SER A 309 14.13 12.54 20.39
N ASP A 310 15.03 12.27 19.45
CA ASP A 310 15.79 13.26 18.68
C ASP A 310 15.29 13.38 17.23
N TRP A 311 14.16 12.75 16.89
CA TRP A 311 13.60 12.86 15.55
C TRP A 311 12.71 14.10 15.42
N THR A 312 13.05 14.98 14.49
CA THR A 312 12.34 16.26 14.31
C THR A 312 11.61 16.29 12.98
N TYR A 313 10.29 16.48 13.03
CA TYR A 313 9.46 16.84 11.87
C TYR A 313 9.28 18.37 11.84
N PRO A 314 9.98 19.09 10.94
CA PRO A 314 9.85 20.53 10.83
C PRO A 314 8.52 20.87 10.17
N GLN A 315 7.65 21.55 10.92
CA GLN A 315 6.40 22.10 10.42
C GLN A 315 6.44 23.63 10.58
N ILE A 316 6.08 24.35 9.52
CA ILE A 316 5.97 25.82 9.55
C ILE A 316 4.51 26.17 9.79
N CYS A 317 4.24 26.78 10.93
CA CYS A 317 2.91 27.23 11.32
C CYS A 317 3.00 28.68 11.78
N LEU A 318 2.38 29.57 11.01
CA LEU A 318 2.32 31.00 11.32
C LEU A 318 1.10 31.26 12.21
N LEU A 319 1.26 32.22 13.12
CA LEU A 319 0.20 32.72 13.97
C LEU A 319 -0.30 34.05 13.42
N ASP A 320 -1.62 34.22 13.45
CA ASP A 320 -2.30 35.46 13.14
C ASP A 320 -3.15 35.90 14.34
N SER A 321 -3.33 37.22 14.48
CA SER A 321 -4.19 37.83 15.49
C SER A 321 -5.46 38.34 14.85
N ILE A 322 -6.60 37.73 15.19
CA ILE A 322 -7.91 38.03 14.59
C ILE A 322 -8.79 38.76 15.60
N THR A 323 -9.26 39.96 15.27
CA THR A 323 -10.15 40.73 16.14
C THR A 323 -11.57 40.14 16.14
N PRO A 324 -12.34 40.30 17.25
CA PRO A 324 -13.67 39.69 17.36
C PRO A 324 -14.68 40.10 16.28
N ASP A 325 -14.52 41.28 15.68
CA ASP A 325 -15.36 41.80 14.60
C ASP A 325 -15.09 41.14 13.23
N SER A 326 -13.95 40.46 13.09
CA SER A 326 -13.50 39.86 11.83
C SER A 326 -13.54 38.33 11.83
N ILE A 327 -14.06 37.68 12.88
CA ILE A 327 -14.02 36.21 13.01
C ILE A 327 -14.69 35.48 11.83
N ALA A 328 -15.76 36.03 11.27
CA ALA A 328 -16.44 35.44 10.13
C ALA A 328 -15.54 35.42 8.88
N ASP A 329 -14.77 36.48 8.64
CA ASP A 329 -13.93 36.60 7.45
C ASP A 329 -12.76 35.62 7.45
N PHE A 330 -12.26 35.25 8.64
CA PHE A 330 -11.07 34.40 8.79
C PHE A 330 -11.35 32.94 9.14
N PHE A 331 -12.48 32.64 9.80
CA PHE A 331 -12.77 31.29 10.30
C PHE A 331 -13.83 30.53 9.47
N VAL A 332 -14.69 31.23 8.72
CA VAL A 332 -15.70 30.59 7.85
C VAL A 332 -15.04 29.74 6.77
N GLY A 333 -15.66 28.61 6.41
CA GLY A 333 -15.17 27.71 5.36
C GLY A 333 -13.88 26.97 5.73
N GLY A 334 -13.46 27.01 6.99
CA GLY A 334 -12.29 26.31 7.48
C GLY A 334 -10.97 26.95 7.07
N GLY A 335 -10.87 28.28 7.06
CA GLY A 335 -9.61 29.01 6.89
C GLY A 335 -8.66 28.84 8.08
N LEU A 336 -8.53 29.89 8.89
CA LEU A 336 -7.80 29.84 10.16
C LEU A 336 -8.64 29.16 11.25
N VAL A 337 -7.97 28.55 12.23
CA VAL A 337 -8.61 27.94 13.40
C VAL A 337 -8.14 28.69 14.65
N PRO A 338 -9.06 29.18 15.51
CA PRO A 338 -8.68 29.84 16.75
C PRO A 338 -8.00 28.84 17.69
N ILE A 339 -6.95 29.28 18.37
CA ILE A 339 -6.14 28.49 19.30
C ILE A 339 -6.46 28.90 20.74
N MET A 340 -6.35 30.20 21.00
CA MET A 340 -6.60 30.83 22.30
C MET A 340 -7.05 32.28 22.13
N ALA A 341 -7.57 32.89 23.19
CA ALA A 341 -8.00 34.29 23.21
C ALA A 341 -7.11 35.11 24.13
N GLU A 342 -6.75 36.31 23.69
CA GLU A 342 -6.11 37.33 24.52
C GLU A 342 -7.15 38.34 25.00
N TYR A 343 -7.05 38.78 26.25
CA TYR A 343 -8.06 39.60 26.90
C TYR A 343 -7.55 41.00 27.23
N THR A 344 -8.40 42.00 27.02
CA THR A 344 -8.18 43.37 27.51
C THR A 344 -8.20 43.41 29.05
N PRO A 345 -7.65 44.46 29.69
CA PRO A 345 -7.74 44.63 31.14
C PRO A 345 -9.16 44.68 31.70
N ARG A 346 -10.17 44.93 30.85
CA ARG A 346 -11.59 44.96 31.22
C ARG A 346 -12.28 43.60 31.08
N GLY A 347 -11.55 42.55 30.71
CA GLY A 347 -12.08 41.18 30.56
C GLY A 347 -12.73 40.87 29.22
N ASN A 348 -12.80 41.83 28.28
CA ASN A 348 -13.27 41.57 26.91
C ASN A 348 -12.16 40.95 26.07
N VAL A 349 -12.49 40.07 25.13
CA VAL A 349 -11.53 39.53 24.15
C VAL A 349 -10.95 40.67 23.31
N ALA A 350 -9.63 40.79 23.31
CA ALA A 350 -8.88 41.73 22.48
C ALA A 350 -8.71 41.18 21.05
N PHE A 351 -8.21 39.95 20.94
CA PHE A 351 -8.09 39.20 19.69
C PHE A 351 -7.96 37.70 19.98
N TYR A 352 -8.25 36.89 18.96
CA TYR A 352 -7.99 35.46 18.94
C TYR A 352 -6.65 35.20 18.25
N VAL A 353 -5.81 34.38 18.87
CA VAL A 353 -4.63 33.82 18.21
C VAL A 353 -5.10 32.64 17.38
N ALA A 354 -4.79 32.64 16.08
CA ALA A 354 -5.24 31.63 15.15
C ALA A 354 -4.10 31.16 14.23
N SER A 355 -4.27 30.00 13.61
CA SER A 355 -3.30 29.44 12.66
C SER A 355 -4.03 28.60 11.60
N PRO A 356 -3.43 28.31 10.43
CA PRO A 356 -4.06 27.46 9.43
C PRO A 356 -4.48 26.10 10.02
N GLY A 357 -5.65 25.60 9.61
CA GLY A 357 -6.22 24.37 10.17
C GLY A 357 -5.26 23.17 10.30
N PRO A 358 -4.42 22.81 9.30
CA PRO A 358 -3.46 21.72 9.42
C PRO A 358 -2.43 21.86 10.57
N CYS A 359 -2.21 23.06 11.09
CA CYS A 359 -1.36 23.33 12.25
C CYS A 359 -2.06 23.09 13.58
N VAL A 360 -3.39 23.13 13.60
CA VAL A 360 -4.20 23.12 14.82
C VAL A 360 -4.99 21.82 14.97
N GLU A 361 -5.47 21.26 13.86
CA GLU A 361 -6.33 20.08 13.79
C GLU A 361 -5.63 18.97 13.02
N CYS A 362 -5.27 17.88 13.70
CA CYS A 362 -4.55 16.77 13.08
C CYS A 362 -5.40 16.02 12.04
N THR A 363 -6.73 16.12 12.12
CA THR A 363 -7.66 15.56 11.12
C THR A 363 -7.48 16.19 9.75
N ARG A 364 -7.13 17.48 9.68
CA ARG A 364 -6.84 18.19 8.42
C ARG A 364 -5.51 17.79 7.78
N ARG A 365 -4.71 16.96 8.44
CA ARG A 365 -3.53 16.27 7.88
C ARG A 365 -3.79 14.79 7.59
N ASN A 366 -5.05 14.43 7.37
CA ASN A 366 -5.54 13.05 7.17
C ASN A 366 -5.36 12.17 8.41
N GLY A 367 -5.33 12.77 9.60
CA GLY A 367 -5.29 12.04 10.87
C GLY A 367 -6.66 11.49 11.27
N ASN A 368 -6.68 10.30 11.87
CA ASN A 368 -7.86 9.69 12.45
C ASN A 368 -7.83 9.86 13.98
N LEU A 369 -8.92 10.35 14.58
CA LEU A 369 -9.04 10.52 16.04
C LEU A 369 -9.22 9.19 16.80
N ARG A 370 -9.57 8.11 16.10
CA ARG A 370 -9.75 6.79 16.70
C ARG A 370 -8.39 6.14 16.92
N ARG A 371 -8.01 6.04 18.19
CA ARG A 371 -6.84 5.27 18.62
C ARG A 371 -6.94 3.80 18.17
N PRO A 372 -5.90 3.25 17.53
CA PRO A 372 -5.86 1.82 17.21
C PRO A 372 -5.91 0.96 18.47
N SER A 373 -6.62 -0.16 18.44
CA SER A 373 -6.76 -1.05 19.61
C SER A 373 -5.44 -1.66 20.10
N PHE A 374 -4.43 -1.75 19.22
CA PHE A 374 -3.11 -2.24 19.54
C PHE A 374 -2.13 -1.15 20.03
N TRP A 375 -2.51 0.13 19.97
CA TRP A 375 -1.65 1.28 20.33
C TRP A 375 -1.43 1.38 21.82
#